data_AF-A0A1V9ZYL4-F1
#
_entry.id   AF-A0A1V9ZYL4-F1
#
_cell.length_a   1.000
_cell.length_b   1.000
_cell.length_c   1.000
_cell.angle_alpha   90.00
_cell.angle_beta   90.00
_cell.angle_gamma   90.00
#
_symmetry.space_group_name_H-M   'P 1'
#
loop_
_entity.id
_entity.type
_entity.pdbx_description
1 polymer ?
#
loop_
_entity_poly.entity_id
_entity_poly.type
_entity_poly.pdbx_seq_one_letter_code
_entity_poly.pdbx_strand_id
1 'polypeptide(L)'
;MLLNVLLLLVAFAIPIVYGYSILCNFLRFACHIYFRKITVFGINNLPREGPVVLCPNHPNMFIDALLVITECTRMGRAPYAWAKASLFKNPIVAKILGALGAVPVFRPPKPTGLQDIDSDKTPEEIAEATRMMFKNTWNVLAKGNLVVLFPEGTSYTLPRMLNLRTGVMRVATGFVKEHDAPITIVPLGLTYFNKDHFRSEVTLEFGTPMVIDQASISSEAFMADEHAEVKRLTELLQERMHRVTLNGNDFASFRIARMIRRLYVGGPLNPKDDVHFTQQLIDLVEGKLTTKETEQVVLNQLKADIVAYQAKLDELRIKDADLLVSMENESIFYLVMERLCYLIILLPLAMPGVIINFPLYIISRKLNHLAGFTESKSMFKLFGAIVMVPLQWVFLIGVSWYFYGSTTAYVVSIALPVCLYSHIRMLEESRTIMENVWHLGNIATRKDRVNKLREERATLASTVKAFVDTLVKDPIIESVKKALSPVHSGQTLRKRTKSRTDLLFT
;
A
#
# COMPACT_ATOMS: atom_id res chain seq x y z
N MET A 1 3.73 18.45 -47.27
CA MET A 1 2.35 18.62 -46.76
C MET A 1 1.74 17.29 -46.30
N LEU A 2 1.67 16.26 -47.15
CA LEU A 2 1.19 14.90 -46.82
C LEU A 2 1.87 14.26 -45.60
N LEU A 3 3.20 14.36 -45.50
CA LEU A 3 3.95 13.84 -44.34
C LEU A 3 3.55 14.53 -43.02
N ASN A 4 3.34 15.84 -43.02
CA ASN A 4 2.93 16.59 -41.83
C ASN A 4 1.49 16.27 -41.43
N VAL A 5 0.60 16.07 -42.40
CA VAL A 5 -0.78 15.63 -42.17
C VAL A 5 -0.80 14.20 -41.60
N LEU A 6 0.02 13.30 -42.15
CA LEU A 6 0.18 11.94 -41.64
C LEU A 6 0.74 11.93 -40.20
N LEU A 7 1.78 12.72 -39.93
CA LEU A 7 2.35 12.87 -38.58
C LEU A 7 1.34 13.45 -37.59
N LEU A 8 0.52 14.43 -38.00
CA LEU A 8 -0.58 14.95 -37.19
C LEU A 8 -1.64 13.88 -36.92
N LEU A 9 -2.08 13.15 -37.94
CA LEU A 9 -3.06 12.07 -37.80
C LEU A 9 -2.55 10.97 -36.86
N VAL A 10 -1.29 10.56 -36.99
CA VAL A 10 -0.64 9.60 -36.08
C VAL A 10 -0.55 10.19 -34.66
N ALA A 11 -0.17 11.47 -34.52
CA ALA A 11 -0.09 12.15 -33.22
C ALA A 11 -1.45 12.25 -32.51
N PHE A 12 -2.56 12.33 -33.25
CA PHE A 12 -3.92 12.28 -32.68
C PHE A 12 -4.43 10.85 -32.45
N ALA A 13 -4.06 9.90 -33.31
CA ALA A 13 -4.46 8.50 -33.18
C ALA A 13 -3.82 7.82 -31.94
N ILE A 14 -2.57 8.16 -31.61
CA ILE A 14 -1.85 7.56 -30.48
C ILE A 14 -2.58 7.81 -29.13
N PRO A 15 -2.95 9.05 -28.75
CA PRO A 15 -3.73 9.30 -27.54
C PRO A 15 -5.13 8.68 -27.55
N ILE A 16 -5.77 8.56 -28.72
CA ILE A 16 -7.11 7.97 -28.80
C ILE A 16 -7.06 6.45 -28.55
N VAL A 17 -6.07 5.76 -29.13
CA VAL A 17 -5.95 4.31 -29.02
C VAL A 17 -5.21 3.90 -27.73
N TYR A 18 -4.14 4.61 -27.38
CA TYR A 18 -3.24 4.25 -26.29
C TYR A 18 -3.33 5.19 -25.08
N GLY A 19 -4.17 6.24 -25.11
CA GLY A 19 -4.20 7.25 -24.06
C GLY A 19 -4.46 6.70 -22.67
N TYR A 20 -5.38 5.74 -22.54
CA TYR A 20 -5.62 5.06 -21.25
C TYR A 20 -4.40 4.29 -20.76
N SER A 21 -3.73 3.56 -21.65
CA SER A 21 -2.50 2.82 -21.32
C SER A 21 -1.35 3.75 -20.95
N ILE A 22 -1.15 4.84 -21.71
CA ILE A 22 -0.16 5.88 -21.43
C ILE A 22 -0.41 6.52 -20.07
N LEU A 23 -1.67 6.88 -19.78
CA LEU A 23 -2.07 7.43 -18.49
C LEU A 23 -1.79 6.43 -17.36
N CYS A 24 -2.21 5.17 -17.50
CA CYS A 24 -1.97 4.14 -16.49
C CYS A 24 -0.47 3.91 -16.27
N ASN A 25 0.35 3.91 -17.31
CA ASN A 25 1.80 3.77 -17.20
C ASN A 25 2.44 4.99 -16.51
N PHE A 26 1.97 6.20 -16.80
CA PHE A 26 2.42 7.41 -16.11
C PHE A 26 2.02 7.39 -14.63
N LEU A 27 0.78 7.03 -14.31
CA LEU A 27 0.29 6.90 -12.94
C LEU A 27 1.05 5.81 -12.18
N ARG A 28 1.31 4.67 -12.83
CA ARG A 28 2.15 3.59 -12.30
C ARG A 28 3.56 4.10 -11.99
N PHE A 29 4.16 4.84 -12.91
CA PHE A 29 5.47 5.46 -12.71
C PHE A 29 5.46 6.41 -11.51
N ALA A 30 4.43 7.26 -11.38
CA ALA A 30 4.25 8.13 -10.22
C ALA A 30 4.11 7.33 -8.90
N CYS A 31 3.38 6.21 -8.90
CA CYS A 31 3.32 5.30 -7.76
C CYS A 31 4.70 4.72 -7.40
N HIS A 32 5.55 4.39 -8.38
CA HIS A 32 6.91 3.87 -8.13
C HIS A 32 7.92 4.96 -7.72
N ILE A 33 7.62 6.23 -8.01
CA ILE A 33 8.32 7.37 -7.40
C ILE A 33 7.92 7.50 -5.93
N TYR A 34 6.61 7.42 -5.63
CA TYR A 34 6.09 7.60 -4.27
C TYR A 34 6.43 6.43 -3.34
N PHE A 35 6.17 5.19 -3.76
CA PHE A 35 6.51 3.99 -3.03
C PHE A 35 7.87 3.48 -3.46
N ARG A 36 8.71 3.15 -2.48
CA ARG A 36 10.01 2.54 -2.75
C ARG A 36 9.89 1.14 -3.32
N LYS A 37 8.88 0.41 -2.87
CA LYS A 37 8.60 -0.96 -3.29
C LYS A 37 7.09 -1.20 -3.34
N ILE A 38 6.63 -1.68 -4.47
CA ILE A 38 5.27 -2.20 -4.68
C ILE A 38 5.43 -3.68 -4.97
N THR A 39 4.90 -4.53 -4.11
CA THR A 39 4.99 -6.00 -4.29
C THR A 39 3.60 -6.54 -4.56
N VAL A 40 3.45 -7.42 -5.56
CA VAL A 40 2.17 -7.99 -5.95
C VAL A 40 2.23 -9.51 -5.88
N PHE A 41 1.28 -10.13 -5.20
CA PHE A 41 1.15 -11.58 -5.03
C PHE A 41 -0.20 -12.10 -5.45
N GLY A 42 -0.28 -13.42 -5.68
CA GLY A 42 -1.54 -14.08 -6.00
C GLY A 42 -2.08 -13.73 -7.38
N ILE A 43 -1.26 -13.20 -8.29
CA ILE A 43 -1.69 -12.75 -9.63
C ILE A 43 -2.49 -13.83 -10.39
N ASN A 44 -2.16 -15.11 -10.18
CA ASN A 44 -2.87 -16.23 -10.79
C ASN A 44 -4.32 -16.40 -10.32
N ASN A 45 -4.70 -15.78 -9.20
CA ASN A 45 -6.07 -15.78 -8.67
C ASN A 45 -6.98 -14.79 -9.42
N LEU A 46 -6.41 -13.88 -10.23
CA LEU A 46 -7.18 -12.96 -11.05
C LEU A 46 -7.45 -13.61 -12.43
N PRO A 47 -8.71 -13.89 -12.79
CA PRO A 47 -9.03 -14.41 -14.11
C PRO A 47 -8.60 -13.46 -15.22
N ARG A 48 -8.04 -14.03 -16.30
CA ARG A 48 -7.61 -13.28 -17.49
C ARG A 48 -8.79 -12.79 -18.34
N GLU A 49 -9.94 -13.44 -18.23
CA GLU A 49 -11.14 -13.15 -19.01
C GLU A 49 -12.39 -13.39 -18.15
N GLY A 50 -13.54 -12.96 -18.65
CA GLY A 50 -14.84 -13.12 -17.98
C GLY A 50 -15.16 -12.04 -16.94
N PRO A 51 -16.41 -12.00 -16.45
CA PRO A 51 -16.85 -11.00 -15.48
C PRO A 51 -16.16 -11.20 -14.12
N VAL A 52 -15.49 -10.14 -13.64
CA VAL A 52 -14.79 -10.17 -12.35
C VAL A 52 -15.19 -8.98 -11.47
N VAL A 53 -15.51 -9.24 -10.21
CA VAL A 53 -15.58 -8.20 -9.17
C VAL A 53 -14.34 -8.31 -8.28
N LEU A 54 -13.50 -7.28 -8.31
CA LEU A 54 -12.31 -7.19 -7.45
C LEU A 54 -12.66 -6.42 -6.18
N CYS A 55 -12.32 -6.99 -5.02
CA CYS A 55 -12.72 -6.50 -3.70
C CYS A 55 -11.51 -6.11 -2.83
N PRO A 56 -10.93 -4.92 -3.04
CA PRO A 56 -9.89 -4.37 -2.18
C PRO A 56 -10.41 -3.86 -0.84
N ASN A 57 -9.61 -3.98 0.23
CA ASN A 57 -9.78 -3.14 1.43
C ASN A 57 -9.38 -1.67 1.13
N HIS A 58 -9.75 -0.73 1.99
CA HIS A 58 -9.63 0.71 1.69
C HIS A 58 -8.85 1.57 2.72
N PRO A 59 -7.62 1.24 3.11
CA PRO A 59 -6.91 1.94 4.18
C PRO A 59 -6.28 3.30 3.78
N ASN A 60 -6.17 3.65 2.50
CA ASN A 60 -5.41 4.82 2.01
C ASN A 60 -6.13 5.63 0.92
N MET A 61 -7.47 5.62 0.93
CA MET A 61 -8.32 6.42 0.03
C MET A 61 -7.91 6.26 -1.45
N PHE A 62 -7.71 7.38 -2.15
CA PHE A 62 -7.44 7.43 -3.59
C PHE A 62 -6.22 6.60 -4.02
N ILE A 63 -5.22 6.46 -3.15
CA ILE A 63 -4.01 5.69 -3.47
C ILE A 63 -4.33 4.21 -3.65
N ASP A 64 -5.31 3.68 -2.90
CA ASP A 64 -5.76 2.30 -3.05
C ASP A 64 -6.29 2.06 -4.46
N ALA A 65 -7.20 2.93 -4.91
CA ALA A 65 -7.77 2.85 -6.25
C ALA A 65 -6.69 2.98 -7.34
N LEU A 66 -5.73 3.89 -7.14
CA LEU A 66 -4.64 4.09 -8.09
C LEU A 66 -3.73 2.87 -8.24
N LEU A 67 -3.36 2.23 -7.13
CA LEU A 67 -2.57 1.00 -7.14
C LEU A 67 -3.34 -0.14 -7.81
N VAL A 68 -4.63 -0.28 -7.52
CA VAL A 68 -5.49 -1.29 -8.15
C VAL A 68 -5.58 -1.06 -9.66
N ILE A 69 -5.87 0.17 -10.10
CA ILE A 69 -5.96 0.53 -11.53
C ILE A 69 -4.65 0.22 -12.25
N THR A 70 -3.53 0.71 -11.73
CA THR A 70 -2.24 0.59 -12.40
C THR A 70 -1.71 -0.85 -12.44
N GLU A 71 -1.95 -1.66 -11.41
CA GLU A 71 -1.55 -3.07 -11.43
C GLU A 71 -2.48 -3.93 -12.28
N CYS A 72 -3.81 -3.74 -12.20
CA CYS A 72 -4.76 -4.51 -13.02
C CYS A 72 -4.60 -4.21 -14.51
N THR A 73 -4.41 -2.94 -14.89
CA THR A 73 -4.12 -2.55 -16.28
C THR A 73 -2.82 -3.19 -16.78
N ARG A 74 -1.76 -3.24 -15.96
CA ARG A 74 -0.52 -3.96 -16.35
C ARG A 74 -0.78 -5.44 -16.61
N MET A 75 -1.72 -6.04 -15.88
CA MET A 75 -2.10 -7.44 -16.05
C MET A 75 -3.08 -7.67 -17.21
N GLY A 76 -3.38 -6.64 -18.01
CA GLY A 76 -4.31 -6.73 -19.15
C GLY A 76 -5.80 -6.65 -18.75
N ARG A 77 -6.09 -6.32 -17.48
CA ARG A 77 -7.45 -6.25 -16.93
C ARG A 77 -7.75 -4.83 -16.45
N ALA A 78 -7.88 -3.88 -17.37
CA ALA A 78 -8.22 -2.49 -17.04
C ALA A 78 -9.52 -2.44 -16.20
N PRO A 79 -9.47 -1.98 -14.95
CA PRO A 79 -10.62 -2.07 -14.08
C PRO A 79 -11.59 -0.91 -14.30
N TYR A 80 -12.87 -1.23 -14.13
CA TYR A 80 -13.92 -0.23 -13.98
C TYR A 80 -14.16 0.06 -12.51
N ALA A 81 -14.35 1.32 -12.13
CA ALA A 81 -14.56 1.73 -10.74
C ALA A 81 -15.82 2.56 -10.60
N TRP A 82 -16.52 2.37 -9.49
CA TRP A 82 -17.67 3.18 -9.13
C TRP A 82 -17.25 4.63 -8.84
N ALA A 83 -17.86 5.59 -9.54
CA ALA A 83 -17.63 7.01 -9.37
C ALA A 83 -18.95 7.76 -9.15
N LYS A 84 -18.92 8.85 -8.37
CA LYS A 84 -20.11 9.62 -8.00
C LYS A 84 -20.88 10.07 -9.24
N ALA A 85 -22.17 9.74 -9.33
CA ALA A 85 -23.03 10.07 -10.47
C ALA A 85 -23.09 11.58 -10.76
N SER A 86 -22.95 12.45 -9.74
CA SER A 86 -22.92 13.91 -9.91
C SER A 86 -21.78 14.38 -10.82
N LEU A 87 -20.67 13.63 -10.91
CA LEU A 87 -19.54 13.95 -11.78
C LEU A 87 -19.88 13.76 -13.27
N PHE A 88 -20.92 12.98 -13.58
CA PHE A 88 -21.36 12.68 -14.94
C PHE A 88 -22.42 13.66 -15.47
N LYS A 89 -22.83 14.67 -14.68
CA LYS A 89 -23.79 15.70 -15.13
C LYS A 89 -23.28 16.48 -16.34
N ASN A 90 -21.97 16.71 -16.41
CA ASN A 90 -21.34 17.36 -17.57
C ASN A 90 -21.00 16.30 -18.64
N PRO A 91 -21.51 16.42 -19.88
CA PRO A 91 -21.32 15.40 -20.92
C PRO A 91 -19.87 15.22 -21.36
N ILE A 92 -19.04 16.26 -21.26
CA ILE A 92 -17.59 16.17 -21.56
C ILE A 92 -16.91 15.35 -20.46
N VAL A 93 -17.19 15.68 -19.20
CA VAL A 93 -16.64 14.96 -18.04
C VAL A 93 -17.11 13.51 -18.03
N ALA A 94 -18.38 13.25 -18.35
CA ALA A 94 -18.94 11.91 -18.45
C ALA A 94 -18.23 11.05 -19.52
N LYS A 95 -17.93 11.62 -20.69
CA LYS A 95 -17.16 10.92 -21.74
C LYS A 95 -15.75 10.59 -21.29
N ILE A 96 -15.08 11.53 -20.62
CA ILE A 96 -13.72 11.32 -20.09
C ILE A 96 -13.75 10.23 -19.00
N LEU A 97 -14.64 10.35 -18.02
CA LEU A 97 -14.78 9.38 -16.93
C LEU A 97 -15.14 7.99 -17.45
N GLY A 98 -16.07 7.89 -18.41
CA GLY A 98 -16.42 6.62 -19.06
C GLY A 98 -15.22 5.99 -19.79
N ALA A 99 -14.43 6.79 -20.51
CA ALA A 99 -13.20 6.32 -21.15
C ALA A 99 -12.10 5.89 -20.14
N LEU A 100 -12.14 6.42 -18.92
CA LEU A 100 -11.26 6.04 -17.81
C LEU A 100 -11.76 4.83 -17.00
N GLY A 101 -12.89 4.21 -17.41
CA GLY A 101 -13.47 3.06 -16.72
C GLY A 101 -14.36 3.43 -15.53
N ALA A 102 -14.81 4.68 -15.39
CA ALA A 102 -15.68 5.06 -14.30
C ALA A 102 -17.15 4.69 -14.59
N VAL A 103 -17.79 3.99 -13.64
CA VAL A 103 -19.22 3.64 -13.68
C VAL A 103 -19.98 4.60 -12.78
N PRO A 104 -20.98 5.33 -13.28
CA PRO A 104 -21.74 6.28 -12.48
C PRO A 104 -22.58 5.54 -11.42
N VAL A 105 -22.39 5.92 -10.16
CA VAL A 105 -23.13 5.35 -9.03
C VAL A 105 -23.76 6.41 -8.15
N PHE A 106 -24.95 6.08 -7.66
CA PHE A 106 -25.64 6.86 -6.64
C PHE A 106 -25.19 6.38 -5.26
N ARG A 107 -24.81 7.31 -4.38
CA ARG A 107 -24.50 7.01 -2.98
C ARG A 107 -25.55 7.69 -2.10
N PRO A 108 -26.37 6.94 -1.34
CA PRO A 108 -27.33 7.55 -0.44
C PRO A 108 -26.61 8.31 0.70
N PRO A 109 -27.25 9.35 1.26
CA PRO A 109 -26.67 10.14 2.34
C PRO A 109 -26.40 9.30 3.60
N LYS A 110 -25.31 9.61 4.32
CA LYS A 110 -24.99 8.99 5.61
C LYS A 110 -25.78 9.66 6.75
N PRO A 111 -26.22 8.92 7.79
CA PRO A 111 -26.93 9.51 8.94
C PRO A 111 -26.05 10.41 9.84
N THR A 112 -24.73 10.23 9.86
CA THR A 112 -23.81 10.95 10.74
C THR A 112 -22.55 11.37 9.98
N GLY A 113 -22.47 12.66 9.61
CA GLY A 113 -21.29 13.29 9.01
C GLY A 113 -21.51 13.88 7.61
N LEU A 114 -20.83 15.01 7.36
CA LEU A 114 -20.78 15.86 6.16
C LEU A 114 -21.74 15.47 5.03
N GLN A 115 -22.81 16.26 4.89
CA GLN A 115 -23.80 16.17 3.83
C GLN A 115 -23.15 15.96 2.45
N ASP A 116 -23.28 14.76 1.91
CA ASP A 116 -23.12 14.54 0.48
C ASP A 116 -24.34 15.18 -0.21
N ILE A 117 -24.09 16.20 -1.05
CA ILE A 117 -25.06 17.09 -1.73
C ILE A 117 -25.96 16.36 -2.77
N ASP A 118 -26.31 15.10 -2.54
CA ASP A 118 -27.27 14.34 -3.36
C ASP A 118 -28.62 14.13 -2.64
N SER A 119 -28.83 14.78 -1.49
CA SER A 119 -30.00 14.60 -0.64
C SER A 119 -31.05 15.71 -0.83
N ASP A 120 -31.98 15.45 -1.76
CA ASP A 120 -33.39 15.89 -1.78
C ASP A 120 -34.24 14.90 -2.62
N LYS A 121 -33.89 13.61 -2.58
CA LYS A 121 -34.53 12.57 -3.41
C LYS A 121 -35.53 11.74 -2.62
N THR A 122 -36.66 11.41 -3.23
CA THR A 122 -37.66 10.53 -2.61
C THR A 122 -37.11 9.09 -2.49
N PRO A 123 -37.67 8.26 -1.59
CA PRO A 123 -37.29 6.85 -1.48
C PRO A 123 -37.39 6.07 -2.81
N GLU A 124 -38.36 6.42 -3.66
CA GLU A 124 -38.56 5.83 -4.98
C GLU A 124 -37.43 6.19 -5.95
N GLU A 125 -37.00 7.45 -5.96
CA GLU A 125 -35.88 7.92 -6.79
C GLU A 125 -34.55 7.29 -6.34
N ILE A 126 -34.38 7.04 -5.05
CA ILE A 126 -33.22 6.32 -4.51
C ILE A 126 -33.23 4.86 -4.96
N ALA A 127 -34.40 4.21 -4.92
CA ALA A 127 -34.56 2.84 -5.39
C ALA A 127 -34.27 2.73 -6.90
N GLU A 128 -34.79 3.68 -7.69
CA GLU A 128 -34.54 3.73 -9.13
C GLU A 128 -33.07 3.98 -9.47
N ALA A 129 -32.44 4.96 -8.81
CA ALA A 129 -31.02 5.22 -8.99
C ALA A 129 -30.16 4.01 -8.60
N THR A 130 -30.59 3.24 -7.60
CA THR A 130 -29.93 2.00 -7.18
C THR A 130 -30.07 0.90 -8.23
N ARG A 131 -31.27 0.71 -8.80
CA ARG A 131 -31.50 -0.24 -9.91
C ARG A 131 -30.63 0.11 -11.12
N MET A 132 -30.60 1.39 -11.50
CA MET A 132 -29.79 1.87 -12.62
C MET A 132 -28.29 1.66 -12.40
N MET A 133 -27.80 1.89 -11.17
CA MET A 133 -26.42 1.59 -10.79
C MET A 133 -26.07 0.11 -10.99
N PHE A 134 -26.93 -0.80 -10.50
CA PHE A 134 -26.72 -2.24 -10.67
C PHE A 134 -26.72 -2.63 -12.15
N LYS A 135 -27.73 -2.18 -12.91
CA LYS A 135 -27.83 -2.44 -14.35
C LYS A 135 -26.60 -1.96 -15.13
N ASN A 136 -26.12 -0.75 -14.85
CA ASN A 136 -24.90 -0.23 -15.48
C ASN A 136 -23.68 -1.08 -15.13
N THR A 137 -23.58 -1.56 -13.90
CA THR A 137 -22.49 -2.43 -13.46
C THR A 137 -22.57 -3.80 -14.16
N TRP A 138 -23.76 -4.38 -14.28
CA TRP A 138 -23.99 -5.64 -14.99
C TRP A 138 -23.67 -5.53 -16.48
N ASN A 139 -24.05 -4.44 -17.14
CA ASN A 139 -23.68 -4.19 -18.53
C ASN A 139 -22.16 -4.13 -18.77
N VAL A 140 -21.39 -3.64 -17.79
CA VAL A 140 -19.93 -3.65 -17.85
C VAL A 140 -19.41 -5.07 -17.66
N LEU A 141 -19.91 -5.80 -16.66
CA LEU A 141 -19.53 -7.18 -16.36
C LEU A 141 -19.87 -8.15 -17.50
N ALA A 142 -21.04 -8.00 -18.13
CA ALA A 142 -21.51 -8.84 -19.23
C ALA A 142 -20.57 -8.82 -20.45
N LYS A 143 -19.76 -7.77 -20.60
CA LYS A 143 -18.69 -7.65 -21.61
C LYS A 143 -17.39 -8.34 -21.19
N GLY A 144 -17.39 -9.09 -20.09
CA GLY A 144 -16.21 -9.76 -19.54
C GLY A 144 -15.22 -8.83 -18.82
N ASN A 145 -15.66 -7.63 -18.41
CA ASN A 145 -14.78 -6.67 -17.75
C ASN A 145 -14.59 -6.95 -16.25
N LEU A 146 -13.57 -6.31 -15.68
CA LEU A 146 -13.29 -6.29 -14.25
C LEU A 146 -13.89 -5.02 -13.62
N VAL A 147 -14.68 -5.16 -12.56
CA VAL A 147 -15.20 -4.03 -11.75
C VAL A 147 -14.59 -4.07 -10.36
N VAL A 148 -14.05 -2.93 -9.89
CA VAL A 148 -13.49 -2.77 -8.55
C VAL A 148 -14.54 -2.17 -7.63
N LEU A 149 -14.86 -2.89 -6.56
CA LEU A 149 -15.79 -2.46 -5.52
C LEU A 149 -15.10 -2.54 -4.16
N PHE A 150 -15.08 -1.45 -3.41
CA PHE A 150 -14.59 -1.42 -2.03
C PHE A 150 -15.74 -1.83 -1.08
N PRO A 151 -15.78 -3.07 -0.57
CA PRO A 151 -16.95 -3.60 0.14
C PRO A 151 -17.20 -2.94 1.50
N GLU A 152 -16.18 -2.29 2.09
CA GLU A 152 -16.30 -1.53 3.35
C GLU A 152 -17.09 -0.22 3.19
N GLY A 153 -17.14 0.32 1.96
CA GLY A 153 -17.90 1.53 1.61
C GLY A 153 -17.31 2.86 2.11
N THR A 154 -16.16 2.85 2.81
CA THR A 154 -15.44 4.04 3.27
C THR A 154 -13.96 3.73 3.48
N SER A 155 -13.10 4.74 3.43
CA SER A 155 -11.70 4.61 3.87
C SER A 155 -11.55 4.89 5.36
N TYR A 156 -10.45 4.43 5.96
CA TYR A 156 -10.27 4.46 7.41
C TYR A 156 -8.79 4.37 7.84
N THR A 157 -8.55 4.63 9.12
CA THR A 157 -7.28 4.39 9.81
C THR A 157 -7.54 3.56 11.07
N LEU A 158 -7.57 2.23 10.90
CA LEU A 158 -7.84 1.27 11.97
C LEU A 158 -6.88 0.08 11.83
N PRO A 159 -6.61 -0.64 12.94
CA PRO A 159 -5.77 -1.85 12.95
C PRO A 159 -6.44 -3.07 12.30
N ARG A 160 -7.68 -2.93 11.79
CA ARG A 160 -8.45 -4.01 11.16
C ARG A 160 -9.30 -3.48 10.04
N MET A 161 -9.70 -4.36 9.12
CA MET A 161 -10.73 -4.05 8.13
C MET A 161 -12.09 -3.81 8.79
N LEU A 162 -12.93 -3.02 8.12
CA LEU A 162 -14.31 -2.80 8.54
C LEU A 162 -15.19 -3.96 8.10
N ASN A 163 -16.36 -4.09 8.74
CA ASN A 163 -17.36 -5.05 8.29
C ASN A 163 -17.82 -4.71 6.87
N LEU A 164 -17.97 -5.75 6.05
CA LEU A 164 -18.36 -5.60 4.66
C LEU A 164 -19.86 -5.29 4.53
N ARG A 165 -20.19 -4.43 3.57
CA ARG A 165 -21.57 -4.22 3.13
C ARG A 165 -21.95 -5.27 2.09
N THR A 166 -23.24 -5.59 2.02
CA THR A 166 -23.79 -6.60 1.09
C THR A 166 -23.75 -6.20 -0.39
N GLY A 167 -23.31 -4.99 -0.71
CA GLY A 167 -23.35 -4.43 -2.08
C GLY A 167 -22.65 -5.31 -3.12
N VAL A 168 -21.49 -5.87 -2.79
CA VAL A 168 -20.75 -6.77 -3.70
C VAL A 168 -21.55 -8.03 -4.02
N MET A 169 -22.11 -8.69 -3.00
CA MET A 169 -22.88 -9.90 -3.21
C MET A 169 -24.18 -9.62 -3.95
N ARG A 170 -24.82 -8.49 -3.71
CA ARG A 170 -26.00 -8.05 -4.49
C ARG A 170 -25.67 -7.79 -5.96
N VAL A 171 -24.49 -7.23 -6.26
CA VAL A 171 -24.02 -7.11 -7.66
C VAL A 171 -23.86 -8.50 -8.26
N ALA A 172 -23.18 -9.42 -7.56
CA ALA A 172 -22.87 -10.75 -8.08
C ALA A 172 -24.12 -11.61 -8.29
N THR A 173 -24.98 -11.76 -7.29
CA THR A 173 -26.19 -12.59 -7.39
C THR A 173 -27.18 -12.01 -8.40
N GLY A 174 -27.33 -10.68 -8.43
CA GLY A 174 -28.17 -10.01 -9.42
C GLY A 174 -27.62 -10.13 -10.85
N PHE A 175 -26.30 -10.14 -11.05
CA PHE A 175 -25.69 -10.35 -12.36
C PHE A 175 -26.03 -11.74 -12.91
N VAL A 176 -25.89 -12.78 -12.08
CA VAL A 176 -26.20 -14.15 -12.47
C VAL A 176 -27.69 -14.28 -12.82
N LYS A 177 -28.59 -13.66 -12.05
CA LYS A 177 -30.03 -13.63 -12.35
C LYS A 177 -30.37 -12.98 -13.69
N GLU A 178 -29.72 -11.87 -14.01
CA GLU A 178 -30.01 -11.07 -15.22
C GLU A 178 -29.41 -11.71 -16.49
N HIS A 179 -28.24 -12.34 -16.38
CA HIS A 179 -27.44 -12.76 -17.52
C HIS A 179 -27.18 -14.26 -17.65
N ASP A 180 -27.63 -15.08 -16.68
CA ASP A 180 -27.43 -16.53 -16.64
C ASP A 180 -25.95 -16.94 -16.89
N ALA A 181 -25.03 -16.17 -16.31
CA ALA A 181 -23.59 -16.32 -16.50
C ALA A 181 -22.86 -16.26 -15.16
N PRO A 182 -21.87 -17.12 -14.91
CA PRO A 182 -21.12 -17.12 -13.65
C PRO A 182 -20.25 -15.86 -13.53
N ILE A 183 -20.06 -15.40 -12.29
CA ILE A 183 -19.22 -14.25 -11.97
C ILE A 183 -18.17 -14.62 -10.92
N THR A 184 -16.95 -14.15 -11.13
CA THR A 184 -15.85 -14.37 -10.18
C THR A 184 -15.66 -13.15 -9.30
N ILE A 185 -15.57 -13.36 -7.99
CA ILE A 185 -15.25 -12.32 -7.01
C ILE A 185 -13.85 -12.63 -6.44
N VAL A 186 -12.96 -11.65 -6.49
CA VAL A 186 -11.57 -11.79 -6.06
C VAL A 186 -11.30 -10.85 -4.89
N PRO A 187 -11.01 -11.35 -3.67
CA PRO A 187 -10.57 -10.50 -2.57
C PRO A 187 -9.16 -9.95 -2.84
N LEU A 188 -8.90 -8.71 -2.48
CA LEU A 188 -7.60 -8.07 -2.63
C LEU A 188 -7.18 -7.38 -1.33
N GLY A 189 -6.01 -7.75 -0.82
CA GLY A 189 -5.40 -7.13 0.35
C GLY A 189 -4.38 -6.08 -0.02
N LEU A 190 -4.57 -4.85 0.47
CA LEU A 190 -3.64 -3.74 0.42
C LEU A 190 -3.02 -3.56 1.80
N THR A 191 -1.73 -3.89 1.93
CA THR A 191 -0.98 -3.79 3.19
C THR A 191 0.15 -2.78 3.04
N TYR A 192 0.04 -1.67 3.76
CA TYR A 192 1.05 -0.61 3.77
C TYR A 192 2.01 -0.80 4.94
N PHE A 193 3.31 -0.64 4.68
CA PHE A 193 4.29 -0.59 5.76
C PHE A 193 4.11 0.69 6.60
N ASN A 194 4.12 1.83 5.91
CA ASN A 194 3.71 3.16 6.39
C ASN A 194 2.86 3.81 5.29
N LYS A 195 1.57 4.07 5.50
CA LYS A 195 0.68 4.48 4.40
C LYS A 195 0.86 5.92 3.94
N ASP A 196 1.36 6.80 4.80
CA ASP A 196 1.50 8.25 4.58
C ASP A 196 2.94 8.74 4.39
N HIS A 197 3.92 7.84 4.46
CA HIS A 197 5.33 8.17 4.30
C HIS A 197 5.79 8.03 2.85
N PHE A 198 6.44 9.07 2.33
CA PHE A 198 7.13 9.01 1.05
C PHE A 198 8.28 7.98 1.11
N ARG A 199 8.42 7.20 0.03
CA ARG A 199 9.33 6.05 -0.11
C ARG A 199 9.06 4.91 0.87
N SER A 200 7.81 4.76 1.30
CA SER A 200 7.33 3.57 2.01
C SER A 200 7.14 2.37 1.06
N GLU A 201 6.70 1.25 1.62
CA GLU A 201 6.43 0.00 0.91
C GLU A 201 4.94 -0.35 0.99
N VAL A 202 4.42 -0.96 -0.07
CA VAL A 202 3.06 -1.51 -0.12
C VAL A 202 3.07 -2.89 -0.77
N THR A 203 2.26 -3.78 -0.22
CA THR A 203 2.01 -5.11 -0.75
C THR A 203 0.55 -5.22 -1.18
N LEU A 204 0.33 -5.75 -2.38
CA LEU A 204 -0.96 -6.15 -2.92
C LEU A 204 -1.02 -7.67 -2.97
N GLU A 205 -2.05 -8.28 -2.40
CA GLU A 205 -2.26 -9.72 -2.44
C GLU A 205 -3.66 -10.08 -2.94
N PHE A 206 -3.71 -10.72 -4.11
CA PHE A 206 -4.95 -11.28 -4.65
C PHE A 206 -5.23 -12.62 -3.97
N GLY A 207 -6.33 -12.71 -3.23
CA GLY A 207 -6.75 -13.90 -2.52
C GLY A 207 -7.55 -14.88 -3.38
N THR A 208 -7.92 -16.01 -2.80
CA THR A 208 -8.60 -17.10 -3.51
C THR A 208 -9.97 -16.65 -4.05
N PRO A 209 -10.23 -16.81 -5.37
CA PRO A 209 -11.47 -16.38 -6.00
C PRO A 209 -12.66 -17.19 -5.48
N MET A 210 -13.82 -16.54 -5.38
CA MET A 210 -15.12 -17.19 -5.19
C MET A 210 -15.95 -17.02 -6.47
N VAL A 211 -16.65 -18.06 -6.88
CA VAL A 211 -17.51 -18.03 -8.06
C VAL A 211 -18.95 -18.06 -7.58
N ILE A 212 -19.77 -17.15 -8.11
CA ILE A 212 -21.22 -17.17 -7.95
C ILE A 212 -21.80 -17.56 -9.31
N ASP A 213 -22.60 -18.61 -9.33
CA ASP A 213 -23.18 -19.21 -10.52
C ASP A 213 -24.68 -19.52 -10.33
N GLN A 214 -25.30 -20.11 -11.36
CA GLN A 214 -26.72 -20.42 -11.32
C GLN A 214 -27.08 -21.41 -10.21
N ALA A 215 -26.19 -22.36 -9.90
CA ALA A 215 -26.38 -23.30 -8.79
C ALA A 215 -26.41 -22.60 -7.44
N SER A 216 -25.56 -21.58 -7.25
CA SER A 216 -25.52 -20.76 -6.02
C SER A 216 -26.86 -20.08 -5.75
N ILE A 217 -27.45 -19.45 -6.77
CA ILE A 217 -28.70 -18.69 -6.64
C ILE A 217 -29.96 -19.56 -6.75
N SER A 218 -29.85 -20.77 -7.29
CA SER A 218 -30.97 -21.73 -7.37
C SER A 218 -31.01 -22.71 -6.19
N SER A 219 -30.09 -22.56 -5.23
CA SER A 219 -30.06 -23.40 -4.03
C SER A 219 -31.31 -23.20 -3.18
N GLU A 220 -31.74 -24.26 -2.48
CA GLU A 220 -32.91 -24.21 -1.59
C GLU A 220 -32.78 -23.09 -0.54
N ALA A 221 -31.58 -22.91 0.01
CA ALA A 221 -31.28 -21.85 0.98
C ALA A 221 -31.47 -20.44 0.39
N PHE A 222 -30.99 -20.21 -0.84
CA PHE A 222 -31.13 -18.91 -1.50
C PHE A 222 -32.60 -18.60 -1.86
N MET A 223 -33.35 -19.61 -2.32
CA MET A 223 -34.76 -19.45 -2.66
C MET A 223 -35.66 -19.26 -1.43
N ALA A 224 -35.27 -19.83 -0.29
CA ALA A 224 -35.97 -19.65 0.99
C ALA A 224 -35.78 -18.24 1.56
N ASP A 225 -34.54 -17.73 1.58
CA ASP A 225 -34.24 -16.36 2.04
C ASP A 225 -33.00 -15.79 1.33
N GLU A 226 -33.25 -15.05 0.25
CA GLU A 226 -32.21 -14.37 -0.51
C GLU A 226 -31.40 -13.37 0.34
N HIS A 227 -32.05 -12.67 1.27
CA HIS A 227 -31.38 -11.66 2.08
C HIS A 227 -30.40 -12.29 3.07
N ALA A 228 -30.81 -13.37 3.73
CA ALA A 228 -29.95 -14.13 4.63
C ALA A 228 -28.75 -14.74 3.88
N GLU A 229 -28.98 -15.30 2.69
CA GLU A 229 -27.93 -15.94 1.91
C GLU A 229 -26.93 -14.93 1.33
N VAL A 230 -27.40 -13.78 0.85
CA VAL A 230 -26.53 -12.65 0.45
C VAL A 230 -25.67 -12.19 1.62
N LYS A 231 -26.21 -12.14 2.85
CA LYS A 231 -25.45 -11.79 4.04
C LYS A 231 -24.40 -12.85 4.35
N ARG A 232 -24.75 -14.14 4.34
CA ARG A 232 -23.83 -15.26 4.56
C ARG A 232 -22.67 -15.27 3.55
N LEU A 233 -22.96 -15.04 2.26
CA LEU A 233 -21.94 -14.92 1.22
C LEU A 233 -21.04 -13.68 1.43
N THR A 234 -21.59 -12.60 1.98
CA THR A 234 -20.82 -11.40 2.34
C THR A 234 -19.86 -11.69 3.49
N GLU A 235 -20.30 -12.44 4.49
CA GLU A 235 -19.46 -12.91 5.62
C GLU A 235 -18.35 -13.85 5.12
N LEU A 236 -18.65 -14.73 4.16
CA LEU A 236 -17.64 -15.57 3.51
C LEU A 236 -16.59 -14.73 2.76
N LEU A 237 -17.00 -13.68 2.05
CA LEU A 237 -16.07 -12.74 1.41
C LEU A 237 -15.22 -12.01 2.48
N GLN A 238 -15.82 -11.60 3.59
CA GLN A 238 -15.11 -10.97 4.69
C GLN A 238 -14.02 -11.89 5.26
N GLU A 239 -14.33 -13.17 5.47
CA GLU A 239 -13.34 -14.15 5.91
C GLU A 239 -12.18 -14.29 4.91
N ARG A 240 -12.48 -14.33 3.59
CA ARG A 240 -11.45 -14.41 2.56
C ARG A 240 -10.59 -13.15 2.47
N MET A 241 -11.19 -11.96 2.67
CA MET A 241 -10.46 -10.70 2.74
C MET A 241 -9.58 -10.61 4.00
N HIS A 242 -10.04 -11.14 5.14
CA HIS A 242 -9.24 -11.25 6.36
C HIS A 242 -7.94 -12.03 6.14
N ARG A 243 -7.96 -13.08 5.30
CA ARG A 243 -6.77 -13.91 5.01
C ARG A 243 -5.68 -13.19 4.20
N VAL A 244 -6.03 -12.11 3.49
CA VAL A 244 -5.08 -11.33 2.68
C VAL A 244 -4.80 -9.94 3.26
N THR A 245 -5.31 -9.64 4.45
CA THR A 245 -5.12 -8.35 5.13
C THR A 245 -4.59 -8.55 6.54
N LEU A 246 -3.95 -7.52 7.09
CA LEU A 246 -3.57 -7.54 8.51
C LEU A 246 -4.72 -7.01 9.38
N ASN A 247 -5.05 -7.74 10.42
CA ASN A 247 -6.18 -7.49 11.30
C ASN A 247 -5.80 -7.71 12.76
N GLY A 248 -5.92 -6.66 13.55
CA GLY A 248 -5.76 -6.70 14.99
C GLY A 248 -6.69 -5.74 15.72
N ASN A 249 -6.73 -5.87 17.03
CA ASN A 249 -7.58 -5.12 17.92
C ASN A 249 -7.14 -3.67 18.07
N ASP A 250 -5.83 -3.45 18.13
CA ASP A 250 -5.19 -2.17 18.41
C ASP A 250 -3.80 -2.07 17.74
N PHE A 251 -3.28 -0.85 17.58
CA PHE A 251 -1.96 -0.63 16.97
C PHE A 251 -0.78 -1.09 17.83
N ALA A 252 -0.94 -1.24 19.16
CA ALA A 252 0.12 -1.77 20.02
C ALA A 252 0.37 -3.25 19.75
N SER A 253 -0.70 -4.03 19.54
CA SER A 253 -0.61 -5.44 19.14
C SER A 253 0.23 -5.61 17.86
N PHE A 254 0.04 -4.74 16.85
CA PHE A 254 0.88 -4.71 15.65
C PHE A 254 2.35 -4.41 15.94
N ARG A 255 2.64 -3.45 16.84
CA ARG A 255 4.02 -3.09 17.19
C ARG A 255 4.74 -4.25 17.86
N ILE A 256 4.07 -4.92 18.81
CA ILE A 256 4.61 -6.09 19.51
C ILE A 256 4.81 -7.23 18.53
N ALA A 257 3.81 -7.57 17.71
CA ALA A 257 3.90 -8.62 16.70
C ALA A 257 5.06 -8.39 15.71
N ARG A 258 5.26 -7.15 15.24
CA ARG A 258 6.41 -6.78 14.40
C ARG A 258 7.75 -6.94 15.13
N MET A 259 7.81 -6.67 16.44
CA MET A 259 9.02 -6.93 17.22
C MET A 259 9.29 -8.43 17.37
N ILE A 260 8.26 -9.23 17.69
CA ILE A 260 8.35 -10.69 17.74
C ILE A 260 8.88 -11.23 16.41
N ARG A 261 8.34 -10.74 15.29
CA ARG A 261 8.80 -11.09 13.93
C ARG A 261 10.29 -10.81 13.73
N ARG A 262 10.79 -9.67 14.22
CA ARG A 262 12.22 -9.31 14.13
C ARG A 262 13.10 -10.18 15.01
N LEU A 263 12.68 -10.42 16.24
CA LEU A 263 13.39 -11.26 17.19
C LEU A 263 13.45 -12.73 16.74
N TYR A 264 12.36 -13.23 16.15
CA TYR A 264 12.28 -14.60 15.64
C TYR A 264 13.12 -14.80 14.37
N VAL A 265 12.97 -13.91 13.37
CA VAL A 265 13.58 -14.11 12.04
C VAL A 265 14.98 -13.51 11.92
N GLY A 266 15.23 -12.33 12.50
CA GLY A 266 16.49 -11.59 12.38
C GLY A 266 16.83 -11.06 10.97
N GLY A 267 15.98 -11.29 9.96
CA GLY A 267 16.27 -10.93 8.57
C GLY A 267 15.03 -10.67 7.70
N PRO A 268 15.21 -10.27 6.43
CA PRO A 268 14.09 -10.06 5.52
C PRO A 268 13.40 -11.38 5.18
N LEU A 269 12.07 -11.36 5.12
CA LEU A 269 11.26 -12.46 4.57
C LEU A 269 10.79 -12.10 3.17
N ASN A 270 10.36 -13.11 2.40
CA ASN A 270 9.51 -12.86 1.24
C ASN A 270 8.29 -12.03 1.71
N PRO A 271 7.93 -10.92 1.04
CA PRO A 271 6.84 -10.08 1.53
C PRO A 271 5.49 -10.78 1.68
N LYS A 272 5.22 -11.87 0.96
CA LYS A 272 4.03 -12.70 1.16
C LYS A 272 4.07 -13.40 2.53
N ASP A 273 5.17 -14.10 2.81
CA ASP A 273 5.39 -14.77 4.09
C ASP A 273 5.42 -13.75 5.23
N ASP A 274 5.96 -12.55 4.99
CA ASP A 274 6.02 -11.44 5.95
C ASP A 274 4.62 -11.01 6.42
N VAL A 275 3.66 -10.86 5.49
CA VAL A 275 2.27 -10.48 5.82
C VAL A 275 1.57 -11.60 6.58
N HIS A 276 1.55 -12.83 6.06
CA HIS A 276 0.86 -13.94 6.72
C HIS A 276 1.46 -14.27 8.09
N PHE A 277 2.79 -14.32 8.20
CA PHE A 277 3.45 -14.57 9.46
C PHE A 277 3.17 -13.44 10.47
N THR A 278 3.17 -12.18 10.02
CA THR A 278 2.81 -11.06 10.90
C THR A 278 1.38 -11.19 11.42
N GLN A 279 0.42 -11.67 10.61
CA GLN A 279 -0.94 -11.91 11.07
C GLN A 279 -0.99 -12.98 12.18
N GLN A 280 -0.29 -14.11 12.00
CA GLN A 280 -0.20 -15.16 13.03
C GLN A 280 0.39 -14.63 14.35
N LEU A 281 1.36 -13.71 14.26
CA LEU A 281 1.95 -13.07 15.43
C LEU A 281 1.01 -12.05 16.09
N ILE A 282 0.15 -11.38 15.32
CA ILE A 282 -0.92 -10.53 15.88
C ILE A 282 -1.91 -11.42 16.65
N ASP A 283 -2.34 -12.53 16.06
CA ASP A 283 -3.27 -13.47 16.71
C ASP A 283 -2.65 -14.10 17.97
N LEU A 284 -1.34 -14.40 17.95
CA LEU A 284 -0.57 -14.79 19.13
C LEU A 284 -0.62 -13.70 20.21
N VAL A 285 -0.26 -12.46 19.87
CA VAL A 285 -0.25 -11.33 20.81
C VAL A 285 -1.64 -11.06 21.37
N GLU A 286 -2.70 -11.27 20.60
CA GLU A 286 -4.07 -11.09 21.07
C GLU A 286 -4.58 -12.26 21.94
N GLY A 287 -3.77 -13.30 22.14
CA GLY A 287 -4.14 -14.46 22.95
C GLY A 287 -5.15 -15.38 22.25
N LYS A 288 -5.28 -15.30 20.92
CA LYS A 288 -6.17 -16.21 20.17
C LYS A 288 -5.61 -17.61 20.03
N LEU A 289 -4.29 -17.75 20.20
CA LEU A 289 -3.56 -19.02 20.07
C LEU A 289 -3.25 -19.68 21.43
N THR A 290 -3.55 -19.00 22.54
CA THR A 290 -3.35 -19.54 23.90
C THR A 290 -4.61 -20.28 24.35
N THR A 291 -4.42 -21.43 24.97
CA THR A 291 -5.54 -22.27 25.47
C THR A 291 -5.53 -22.40 26.98
N LYS A 292 -4.36 -22.24 27.60
CA LYS A 292 -4.17 -22.35 29.05
C LYS A 292 -3.95 -20.99 29.68
N GLU A 293 -4.44 -20.80 30.90
CA GLU A 293 -4.21 -19.59 31.68
C GLU A 293 -2.71 -19.32 31.91
N THR A 294 -1.92 -20.38 32.12
CA THR A 294 -0.47 -20.28 32.26
C THR A 294 0.21 -19.73 31.01
N GLU A 295 -0.24 -20.12 29.80
CA GLU A 295 0.27 -19.58 28.54
C GLU A 295 -0.04 -18.09 28.41
N GLN A 296 -1.23 -17.66 28.86
CA GLN A 296 -1.65 -16.27 28.83
C GLN A 296 -0.82 -15.38 29.76
N VAL A 297 -0.52 -15.86 30.98
CA VAL A 297 0.31 -15.13 31.94
C VAL A 297 1.71 -14.91 31.36
N VAL A 298 2.33 -15.96 30.82
CA VAL A 298 3.69 -15.85 30.25
C VAL A 298 3.69 -15.00 28.98
N LEU A 299 2.66 -15.09 28.13
CA LEU A 299 2.50 -14.21 26.97
C LEU A 299 2.40 -12.74 27.40
N ASN A 300 1.66 -12.43 28.47
CA ASN A 300 1.54 -11.07 28.98
C ASN A 300 2.88 -10.54 29.51
N GLN A 301 3.67 -11.39 30.17
CA GLN A 301 5.04 -11.03 30.56
C GLN A 301 5.93 -10.76 29.34
N LEU A 302 5.89 -11.63 28.33
CA LEU A 302 6.64 -11.46 27.09
C LEU A 302 6.30 -10.13 26.39
N LYS A 303 5.02 -9.73 26.36
CA LYS A 303 4.59 -8.42 25.84
C LYS A 303 5.23 -7.27 26.62
N ALA A 304 5.20 -7.33 27.95
CA ALA A 304 5.78 -6.30 28.81
C ALA A 304 7.30 -6.18 28.57
N ASP A 305 8.00 -7.31 28.48
CA ASP A 305 9.43 -7.37 28.20
C ASP A 305 9.77 -6.77 26.83
N ILE A 306 8.97 -7.07 25.80
CA ILE A 306 9.12 -6.48 24.46
C ILE A 306 8.92 -4.97 24.47
N VAL A 307 7.91 -4.46 25.20
CA VAL A 307 7.66 -3.03 25.32
C VAL A 307 8.81 -2.33 26.04
N ALA A 308 9.30 -2.91 27.14
CA ALA A 308 10.45 -2.40 27.88
C ALA A 308 11.73 -2.41 27.02
N TYR A 309 11.96 -3.47 26.26
CA TYR A 309 13.07 -3.58 25.31
C TYR A 309 12.99 -2.51 24.21
N GLN A 310 11.81 -2.32 23.60
CA GLN A 310 11.59 -1.27 22.61
C GLN A 310 11.86 0.14 23.18
N ALA A 311 11.43 0.43 24.41
CA ALA A 311 11.70 1.71 25.05
C ALA A 311 13.20 1.98 25.23
N LYS A 312 14.00 0.97 25.58
CA LYS A 312 15.47 1.09 25.68
C LYS A 312 16.13 1.33 24.32
N LEU A 313 15.64 0.66 23.27
CA LEU A 313 16.08 0.89 21.89
C LEU A 313 15.80 2.34 21.47
N ASP A 314 14.59 2.84 21.75
CA ASP A 314 14.16 4.19 21.41
C ASP A 314 14.95 5.27 22.14
N GLU A 315 15.28 5.06 23.43
CA GLU A 315 16.13 5.96 24.22
C GLU A 315 17.51 6.15 23.58
N LEU A 316 18.09 5.09 23.02
CA LEU A 316 19.36 5.14 22.31
C LEU A 316 19.21 5.49 20.83
N ARG A 317 17.98 5.55 20.29
CA ARG A 317 17.69 5.68 18.86
C ARG A 317 18.39 4.60 18.01
N ILE A 318 18.45 3.37 18.53
CA ILE A 318 19.03 2.20 17.85
C ILE A 318 17.90 1.27 17.44
N LYS A 319 17.99 0.65 16.27
CA LYS A 319 17.01 -0.37 15.84
C LYS A 319 17.44 -1.76 16.28
N ASP A 320 16.48 -2.65 16.46
CA ASP A 320 16.76 -4.08 16.74
C ASP A 320 17.74 -4.69 15.73
N ALA A 321 17.55 -4.39 14.44
CA ALA A 321 18.40 -4.88 13.36
C ALA A 321 19.85 -4.39 13.45
N ASP A 322 20.11 -3.28 14.14
CA ASP A 322 21.46 -2.73 14.29
C ASP A 322 22.27 -3.54 15.31
N LEU A 323 21.59 -4.17 16.28
CA LEU A 323 22.25 -5.02 17.28
C LEU A 323 22.79 -6.33 16.68
N LEU A 324 22.23 -6.77 15.55
CA LEU A 324 22.66 -7.95 14.79
C LEU A 324 23.93 -7.73 13.98
N VAL A 325 24.35 -6.47 13.79
CA VAL A 325 25.52 -6.15 12.98
C VAL A 325 26.79 -6.45 13.78
N SER A 326 27.63 -7.35 13.25
CA SER A 326 28.94 -7.66 13.83
C SER A 326 29.96 -6.61 13.38
N MET A 327 30.82 -6.22 14.33
CA MET A 327 31.86 -5.21 14.18
C MET A 327 33.25 -5.76 14.49
N GLU A 328 33.39 -7.09 14.65
CA GLU A 328 34.61 -7.72 15.17
C GLU A 328 35.86 -7.44 14.32
N ASN A 329 35.67 -7.20 13.01
CA ASN A 329 36.78 -7.02 12.06
C ASN A 329 36.77 -5.64 11.35
N GLU A 330 35.91 -4.70 11.74
CA GLU A 330 35.79 -3.40 11.05
C GLU A 330 36.13 -2.24 11.99
N SER A 331 37.03 -1.35 11.55
CA SER A 331 37.30 -0.10 12.26
C SER A 331 36.08 0.83 12.16
N ILE A 332 35.49 1.16 13.32
CA ILE A 332 34.39 2.14 13.42
C ILE A 332 34.75 3.44 12.72
N PHE A 333 36.00 3.91 12.89
CA PHE A 333 36.46 5.15 12.26
C PHE A 333 36.42 5.04 10.73
N TYR A 334 36.90 3.95 10.15
CA TYR A 334 36.87 3.75 8.70
C TYR A 334 35.44 3.74 8.15
N LEU A 335 34.52 3.06 8.84
CA LEU A 335 33.11 3.00 8.42
C LEU A 335 32.42 4.35 8.50
N VAL A 336 32.67 5.13 9.55
CA VAL A 336 32.17 6.51 9.63
C VAL A 336 32.74 7.35 8.49
N MET A 337 34.05 7.28 8.23
CA MET A 337 34.69 8.02 7.14
C MET A 337 34.13 7.61 5.78
N GLU A 338 33.97 6.32 5.50
CA GLU A 338 33.37 5.80 4.27
C GLU A 338 31.97 6.38 4.05
N ARG A 339 31.11 6.38 5.09
CA ARG A 339 29.75 6.94 5.01
C ARG A 339 29.74 8.47 4.87
N LEU A 340 30.65 9.17 5.51
CA LEU A 340 30.81 10.62 5.33
C LEU A 340 31.31 10.95 3.92
N CYS A 341 32.25 10.19 3.35
CA CYS A 341 32.68 10.35 1.96
C CYS A 341 31.52 10.16 0.98
N TYR A 342 30.68 9.13 1.19
CA TYR A 342 29.46 8.96 0.40
C TYR A 342 28.54 10.19 0.49
N LEU A 343 28.37 10.78 1.67
CA LEU A 343 27.57 12.00 1.85
C LEU A 343 28.20 13.21 1.15
N ILE A 344 29.52 13.38 1.26
CA ILE A 344 30.27 14.48 0.63
C ILE A 344 30.18 14.41 -0.91
N ILE A 345 30.16 13.21 -1.50
CA ILE A 345 30.00 13.03 -2.95
C ILE A 345 28.52 13.21 -3.37
N LEU A 346 27.59 12.63 -2.62
CA LEU A 346 26.18 12.62 -2.98
C LEU A 346 25.51 13.98 -2.78
N LEU A 347 25.92 14.74 -1.76
CA LEU A 347 25.31 16.02 -1.40
C LEU A 347 25.43 17.05 -2.55
N PRO A 348 26.62 17.38 -3.11
CA PRO A 348 26.74 18.31 -4.23
C PRO A 348 25.93 17.88 -5.46
N LEU A 349 25.85 16.57 -5.74
CA LEU A 349 25.08 16.04 -6.86
C LEU A 349 23.56 16.19 -6.67
N ALA A 350 23.09 16.11 -5.42
CA ALA A 350 21.69 16.21 -5.08
C ALA A 350 21.24 17.63 -4.72
N MET A 351 22.17 18.54 -4.37
CA MET A 351 21.89 19.94 -4.01
C MET A 351 21.08 20.68 -5.07
N PRO A 352 21.38 20.60 -6.38
CA PRO A 352 20.53 21.21 -7.41
C PRO A 352 19.10 20.71 -7.33
N GLY A 353 18.90 19.41 -7.14
CA GLY A 353 17.58 18.81 -6.99
C GLY A 353 16.86 19.25 -5.72
N VAL A 354 17.57 19.38 -4.59
CA VAL A 354 17.00 19.91 -3.34
C VAL A 354 16.54 21.35 -3.53
N ILE A 355 17.37 22.20 -4.11
CA ILE A 355 17.06 23.62 -4.35
C ILE A 355 15.86 23.75 -5.29
N ILE A 356 15.89 23.04 -6.41
CA ILE A 356 14.81 23.04 -7.41
C ILE A 356 13.50 22.59 -6.75
N ASN A 357 13.50 21.50 -5.98
CA ASN A 357 12.27 20.95 -5.40
C ASN A 357 11.90 21.58 -4.03
N PHE A 358 12.68 22.52 -3.51
CA PHE A 358 12.44 23.14 -2.20
C PHE A 358 11.03 23.76 -2.06
N PRO A 359 10.51 24.52 -3.06
CA PRO A 359 9.15 25.08 -2.99
C PRO A 359 8.08 23.99 -2.85
N LEU A 360 8.26 22.84 -3.48
CA LEU A 360 7.31 21.72 -3.43
C LEU A 360 7.18 21.15 -2.02
N TYR A 361 8.24 21.16 -1.21
CA TYR A 361 8.16 20.75 0.19
C TYR A 361 7.32 21.70 1.04
N ILE A 362 7.46 23.01 0.82
CA ILE A 362 6.66 24.02 1.53
C ILE A 362 5.18 23.84 1.16
N ILE A 363 4.88 23.71 -0.13
CA ILE A 363 3.53 23.51 -0.63
C ILE A 363 2.96 22.18 -0.11
N SER A 364 3.71 21.09 -0.21
CA SER A 364 3.30 19.78 0.30
C SER A 364 3.04 19.79 1.80
N ARG A 365 3.86 20.49 2.59
CA ARG A 365 3.64 20.66 4.04
C ARG A 365 2.34 21.41 4.31
N LYS A 366 2.06 22.49 3.57
CA LYS A 366 0.78 23.22 3.68
C LYS A 366 -0.41 22.35 3.24
N LEU A 367 -0.30 21.61 2.13
CA LEU A 367 -1.33 20.68 1.67
C LEU A 367 -1.61 19.57 2.70
N ASN A 368 -0.60 19.11 3.44
CA ASN A 368 -0.80 18.12 4.51
C ASN A 368 -1.61 18.68 5.68
N HIS A 369 -1.60 20.00 5.94
CA HIS A 369 -2.49 20.61 6.94
C HIS A 369 -3.95 20.68 6.45
N LEU A 370 -4.17 20.67 5.14
CA LEU A 370 -5.51 20.58 4.53
C LEU A 370 -6.04 19.14 4.50
N ALA A 371 -5.15 18.15 4.60
CA ALA A 371 -5.50 16.74 4.73
C ALA A 371 -6.09 16.49 6.12
N GLY A 372 -7.40 16.70 6.26
CA GLY A 372 -8.12 16.51 7.53
C GLY A 372 -8.03 15.09 8.10
N PHE A 373 -7.61 14.11 7.30
CA PHE A 373 -7.45 12.71 7.69
C PHE A 373 -6.12 12.11 7.25
N THR A 374 -5.55 11.18 8.02
CA THR A 374 -4.24 10.57 7.70
C THR A 374 -4.24 9.79 6.39
N GLU A 375 -5.33 9.11 6.07
CA GLU A 375 -5.56 8.36 4.82
C GLU A 375 -5.61 9.25 3.57
N SER A 376 -5.80 10.58 3.74
CA SER A 376 -5.78 11.55 2.64
C SER A 376 -4.38 12.14 2.39
N LYS A 377 -3.46 12.08 3.36
CA LYS A 377 -2.14 12.73 3.26
C LYS A 377 -1.36 12.24 2.04
N SER A 378 -1.42 10.94 1.75
CA SER A 378 -0.74 10.34 0.59
C SER A 378 -1.31 10.82 -0.73
N MET A 379 -2.63 10.97 -0.80
CA MET A 379 -3.32 11.54 -1.96
C MET A 379 -2.81 12.96 -2.23
N PHE A 380 -2.78 13.84 -1.22
CA PHE A 380 -2.29 15.22 -1.40
C PHE A 380 -0.82 15.27 -1.83
N LYS A 381 0.04 14.43 -1.25
CA LYS A 381 1.46 14.34 -1.63
C LYS A 381 1.65 13.85 -3.06
N LEU A 382 0.98 12.76 -3.45
CA LEU A 382 1.13 12.19 -4.78
C LEU A 382 0.49 13.08 -5.85
N PHE A 383 -0.72 13.56 -5.63
CA PHE A 383 -1.43 14.43 -6.56
C PHE A 383 -0.70 15.77 -6.73
N GLY A 384 -0.25 16.34 -5.60
CA GLY A 384 0.61 17.53 -5.61
C GLY A 384 1.87 17.30 -6.44
N ALA A 385 2.54 16.16 -6.29
CA ALA A 385 3.73 15.85 -7.09
C ALA A 385 3.42 15.67 -8.58
N ILE A 386 2.35 14.95 -8.93
CA ILE A 386 1.95 14.68 -10.33
C ILE A 386 1.64 15.97 -11.09
N VAL A 387 1.06 16.98 -10.42
CA VAL A 387 0.70 18.24 -11.06
C VAL A 387 1.83 19.27 -10.97
N MET A 388 2.41 19.45 -9.78
CA MET A 388 3.34 20.55 -9.53
C MET A 388 4.72 20.31 -10.13
N VAL A 389 5.21 19.06 -10.17
CA VAL A 389 6.54 18.76 -10.74
C VAL A 389 6.57 19.07 -12.25
N PRO A 390 5.63 18.57 -13.09
CA PRO A 390 5.62 18.93 -14.50
C PRO A 390 5.42 20.42 -14.76
N LEU A 391 4.54 21.10 -14.02
CA LEU A 391 4.34 22.55 -14.15
C LEU A 391 5.63 23.32 -13.85
N GLN A 392 6.32 22.93 -12.78
CA GLN A 392 7.62 23.51 -12.45
C GLN A 392 8.64 23.26 -13.56
N TRP A 393 8.67 22.08 -14.16
CA TRP A 393 9.60 21.77 -15.24
C TRP A 393 9.30 22.58 -16.50
N VAL A 394 8.04 22.68 -16.90
CA VAL A 394 7.62 23.53 -18.03
C VAL A 394 8.02 24.98 -17.80
N PHE A 395 7.82 25.49 -16.58
CA PHE A 395 8.27 26.83 -16.21
C PHE A 395 9.78 26.99 -16.32
N LEU A 396 10.58 26.08 -15.74
CA LEU A 396 12.05 26.17 -15.78
C LEU A 396 12.62 26.04 -17.19
N ILE A 397 12.06 25.14 -18.02
CA ILE A 397 12.44 24.98 -19.43
C ILE A 397 12.06 26.23 -20.22
N GLY A 398 10.85 26.77 -20.03
CA GLY A 398 10.36 27.97 -20.72
C GLY A 398 11.17 29.22 -20.38
N VAL A 399 11.49 29.41 -19.09
CA VAL A 399 12.38 30.50 -18.63
C VAL A 399 13.78 30.33 -19.22
N SER A 400 14.34 29.11 -19.19
CA SER A 400 15.65 28.85 -19.80
C SER A 400 15.64 29.16 -21.30
N TRP A 401 14.59 28.77 -22.00
CA TRP A 401 14.44 29.05 -23.43
C TRP A 401 14.37 30.55 -23.71
N TYR A 402 13.58 31.30 -22.95
CA TYR A 402 13.38 32.73 -23.13
C TYR A 402 14.67 33.54 -22.90
N PHE A 403 15.42 33.23 -21.84
CA PHE A 403 16.62 34.01 -21.48
C PHE A 403 17.92 33.51 -22.14
N TYR A 404 18.03 32.20 -22.42
CA TYR A 404 19.29 31.56 -22.81
C TYR A 404 19.18 30.70 -24.08
N GLY A 405 18.05 30.75 -24.80
CA GLY A 405 17.85 30.07 -26.07
C GLY A 405 17.52 28.57 -26.00
N SER A 406 17.36 27.94 -27.15
CA SER A 406 16.90 26.55 -27.27
C SER A 406 17.89 25.52 -26.74
N THR A 407 19.19 25.71 -26.97
CA THR A 407 20.23 24.77 -26.52
C THR A 407 20.20 24.58 -25.01
N THR A 408 20.08 25.66 -24.24
CA THR A 408 20.01 25.59 -22.77
C THR A 408 18.71 24.96 -22.30
N ALA A 409 17.59 25.25 -22.95
CA ALA A 409 16.30 24.61 -22.65
C ALA A 409 16.35 23.09 -22.82
N TYR A 410 17.02 22.59 -23.86
CA TYR A 410 17.26 21.15 -24.04
C TYR A 410 18.12 20.57 -22.92
N VAL A 411 19.22 21.22 -22.55
CA VAL A 411 20.06 20.79 -21.43
C VAL A 411 19.26 20.74 -20.12
N VAL A 412 18.46 21.76 -19.83
CA VAL A 412 17.60 21.81 -18.63
C VAL A 412 16.57 20.67 -18.66
N SER A 413 15.95 20.40 -19.81
CA SER A 413 14.97 19.31 -19.94
C SER A 413 15.54 17.93 -19.61
N ILE A 414 16.82 17.70 -19.92
CA ILE A 414 17.54 16.45 -19.60
C ILE A 414 18.03 16.45 -18.14
N ALA A 415 18.50 17.60 -17.65
CA ALA A 415 19.04 17.75 -16.30
C ALA A 415 17.95 17.57 -15.22
N LEU A 416 16.72 18.06 -15.44
CA LEU A 416 15.64 18.03 -14.45
C LEU A 416 15.29 16.62 -13.94
N PRO A 417 15.07 15.60 -14.80
CA PRO A 417 14.91 14.21 -14.36
C PRO A 417 16.08 13.68 -13.54
N VAL A 418 17.32 14.00 -13.95
CA VAL A 418 18.54 13.56 -13.24
C VAL A 418 18.61 14.21 -11.86
N CYS A 419 18.34 15.51 -11.75
CA CYS A 419 18.29 16.23 -10.48
C CYS A 419 17.20 15.68 -9.56
N LEU A 420 16.00 15.36 -10.08
CA LEU A 420 14.93 14.75 -9.30
C LEU A 420 15.33 13.35 -8.80
N TYR A 421 15.91 12.52 -9.66
CA TYR A 421 16.39 11.19 -9.28
C TYR A 421 17.48 11.26 -8.21
N SER A 422 18.51 12.09 -8.41
CA SER A 422 19.60 12.29 -7.45
C SER A 422 19.09 12.79 -6.11
N HIS A 423 18.12 13.71 -6.12
CA HIS A 423 17.46 14.18 -4.90
C HIS A 423 16.70 13.06 -4.17
N ILE A 424 15.87 12.28 -4.88
CA ILE A 424 15.16 11.14 -4.26
C ILE A 424 16.16 10.14 -3.68
N ARG A 425 17.24 9.84 -4.39
CA ARG A 425 18.30 8.96 -3.89
C ARG A 425 18.99 9.51 -2.66
N MET A 426 19.30 10.81 -2.63
CA MET A 426 19.85 11.44 -1.44
C MET A 426 18.89 11.34 -0.25
N LEU A 427 17.58 11.52 -0.43
CA LEU A 427 16.62 11.36 0.67
C LEU A 427 16.58 9.93 1.21
N GLU A 428 16.66 8.92 0.34
CA GLU A 428 16.70 7.51 0.77
C GLU A 428 17.99 7.17 1.51
N GLU A 429 19.13 7.59 0.96
CA GLU A 429 20.45 7.26 1.49
C GLU A 429 20.78 8.08 2.74
N SER A 430 20.46 9.38 2.77
CA SER A 430 20.73 10.24 3.94
C SER A 430 20.06 9.74 5.21
N ARG A 431 18.81 9.23 5.14
CA ARG A 431 18.14 8.59 6.28
C ARG A 431 18.92 7.37 6.78
N THR A 432 19.37 6.51 5.87
CA THR A 432 20.14 5.30 6.19
C THR A 432 21.53 5.66 6.76
N ILE A 433 22.21 6.64 6.18
CA ILE A 433 23.52 7.14 6.61
C ILE A 433 23.41 7.74 8.00
N MET A 434 22.43 8.59 8.26
CA MET A 434 22.20 9.18 9.58
C MET A 434 22.04 8.10 10.65
N GLU A 435 21.18 7.13 10.41
CA GLU A 435 20.94 6.04 11.36
C GLU A 435 22.21 5.22 11.60
N ASN A 436 23.01 4.95 10.55
CA ASN A 436 24.32 4.30 10.69
C ASN A 436 25.27 5.13 11.56
N VAL A 437 25.35 6.44 11.34
CA VAL A 437 26.23 7.34 12.10
C VAL A 437 25.80 7.38 13.56
N TRP A 438 24.50 7.48 13.86
CA TRP A 438 23.98 7.40 15.22
C TRP A 438 24.28 6.06 15.89
N HIS A 439 24.08 4.95 15.18
CA HIS A 439 24.40 3.62 15.69
C HIS A 439 25.90 3.48 16.01
N LEU A 440 26.78 3.89 15.10
CA LEU A 440 28.23 3.88 15.29
C LEU A 440 28.65 4.77 16.46
N GLY A 441 28.07 5.96 16.58
CA GLY A 441 28.30 6.87 17.70
C GLY A 441 27.89 6.27 19.04
N ASN A 442 26.75 5.57 19.10
CA ASN A 442 26.33 4.87 20.31
C ASN A 442 27.25 3.69 20.67
N ILE A 443 27.72 2.91 19.69
CA ILE A 443 28.71 1.85 19.96
C ILE A 443 30.00 2.46 20.52
N ALA A 444 30.47 3.57 19.95
CA ALA A 444 31.70 4.22 20.36
C ALA A 444 31.61 4.85 21.77
N THR A 445 30.46 5.44 22.12
CA THR A 445 30.30 6.21 23.37
C THR A 445 29.59 5.46 24.49
N ARG A 446 28.81 4.42 24.18
CA ARG A 446 27.92 3.70 25.12
C ARG A 446 28.02 2.18 24.96
N LYS A 447 29.22 1.67 24.70
CA LYS A 447 29.49 0.25 24.40
C LYS A 447 28.81 -0.72 25.39
N ASP A 448 28.92 -0.47 26.68
CA ASP A 448 28.37 -1.35 27.72
C ASP A 448 26.83 -1.43 27.67
N ARG A 449 26.17 -0.29 27.42
CA ARG A 449 24.71 -0.25 27.24
C ARG A 449 24.27 -1.02 26.00
N VAL A 450 25.02 -0.91 24.90
CA VAL A 450 24.73 -1.64 23.65
C VAL A 450 24.96 -3.14 23.82
N ASN A 451 26.03 -3.54 24.50
CA ASN A 451 26.31 -4.96 24.79
C ASN A 451 25.22 -5.57 25.69
N LYS A 452 24.81 -4.86 26.74
CA LYS A 452 23.67 -5.28 27.57
C LYS A 452 22.40 -5.46 26.75
N LEU A 453 22.11 -4.56 25.80
CA LEU A 453 20.96 -4.72 24.90
C LEU A 453 21.10 -5.93 23.96
N ARG A 454 22.30 -6.28 23.52
CA ARG A 454 22.53 -7.51 22.73
C ARG A 454 22.24 -8.77 23.55
N GLU A 455 22.65 -8.80 24.82
CA GLU A 455 22.36 -9.89 25.76
C GLU A 455 20.85 -10.01 26.05
N GLU A 456 20.21 -8.88 26.35
CA GLU A 456 18.75 -8.81 26.55
C GLU A 456 18.00 -9.28 25.29
N ARG A 457 18.44 -8.83 24.11
CA ARG A 457 17.87 -9.27 22.82
C ARG A 457 18.03 -10.78 22.62
N ALA A 458 19.21 -11.34 22.90
CA ALA A 458 19.45 -12.78 22.74
C ALA A 458 18.53 -13.61 23.64
N THR A 459 18.37 -13.17 24.89
CA THR A 459 17.46 -13.79 25.86
C THR A 459 16.02 -13.70 25.35
N LEU A 460 15.56 -12.49 24.98
CA LEU A 460 14.21 -12.27 24.51
C LEU A 460 13.91 -13.03 23.20
N ALA A 461 14.86 -13.10 22.28
CA ALA A 461 14.74 -13.86 21.05
C ALA A 461 14.61 -15.36 21.31
N SER A 462 15.31 -15.90 22.30
CA SER A 462 15.17 -17.31 22.71
C SER A 462 13.77 -17.60 23.26
N THR A 463 13.24 -16.71 24.11
CA THR A 463 11.88 -16.81 24.64
C THR A 463 10.83 -16.70 23.53
N VAL A 464 10.99 -15.72 22.64
CA VAL A 464 10.13 -15.55 21.45
C VAL A 464 10.14 -16.81 20.60
N LYS A 465 11.32 -17.37 20.32
CA LYS A 465 11.44 -18.58 19.50
C LYS A 465 10.69 -19.75 20.12
N ALA A 466 10.88 -19.99 21.42
CA ALA A 466 10.16 -21.05 22.14
C ALA A 466 8.63 -20.85 22.07
N PHE A 467 8.15 -19.61 22.24
CA PHE A 467 6.72 -19.29 22.19
C PHE A 467 6.13 -19.50 20.79
N VAL A 468 6.78 -18.93 19.78
CA VAL A 468 6.31 -19.00 18.39
C VAL A 468 6.33 -20.46 17.91
N ASP A 469 7.39 -21.21 18.15
CA ASP A 469 7.48 -22.62 17.75
C ASP A 469 6.44 -23.51 18.45
N THR A 470 6.01 -23.14 19.67
CA THR A 470 5.01 -23.92 20.44
C THR A 470 3.58 -23.58 20.03
N LEU A 471 3.27 -22.29 19.87
CA LEU A 471 1.89 -21.81 19.75
C LEU A 471 1.46 -21.51 18.30
N VAL A 472 2.40 -21.15 17.42
CA VAL A 472 2.10 -20.87 16.01
C VAL A 472 2.27 -22.15 15.20
N LYS A 473 1.15 -22.82 14.91
CA LYS A 473 1.11 -24.12 14.20
C LYS A 473 0.78 -24.01 12.71
N ASP A 474 0.78 -22.80 12.16
CA ASP A 474 0.44 -22.55 10.76
C ASP A 474 1.52 -23.10 9.81
N PRO A 475 1.17 -23.74 8.66
CA PRO A 475 2.13 -24.23 7.68
C PRO A 475 3.16 -23.21 7.19
N ILE A 476 2.82 -21.90 7.25
CA ILE A 476 3.75 -20.81 6.93
C ILE A 476 5.01 -20.85 7.80
N ILE A 477 4.93 -21.42 9.01
CA ILE A 477 6.09 -21.46 9.90
C ILE A 477 7.23 -22.28 9.30
N GLU A 478 6.93 -23.28 8.46
CA GLU A 478 7.95 -24.08 7.80
C GLU A 478 8.66 -23.30 6.68
N SER A 479 7.94 -22.42 5.96
CA SER A 479 8.59 -21.52 5.00
C SER A 479 9.43 -20.46 5.71
N VAL A 480 8.92 -19.92 6.81
CA VAL A 480 9.64 -18.96 7.66
C VAL A 480 10.89 -19.59 8.26
N LYS A 481 10.81 -20.83 8.79
CA LYS A 481 11.94 -21.58 9.34
C LYS A 481 13.01 -21.86 8.29
N LYS A 482 12.63 -22.20 7.06
CA LYS A 482 13.58 -22.33 5.94
C LYS A 482 14.26 -20.99 5.58
N ALA A 483 13.55 -19.89 5.77
CA ALA A 483 14.07 -18.54 5.56
C ALA A 483 14.86 -17.99 6.77
N LEU A 484 14.91 -18.72 7.90
CA LEU A 484 15.79 -18.36 9.01
C LEU A 484 17.24 -18.51 8.55
N SER A 485 17.84 -17.39 8.15
CA SER A 485 19.28 -17.30 8.07
C SER A 485 19.87 -17.67 9.44
N PRO A 486 21.06 -18.30 9.50
CA PRO A 486 21.78 -18.40 10.76
C PRO A 486 21.86 -16.98 11.33
N VAL A 487 21.34 -16.78 12.55
CA VAL A 487 21.25 -15.47 13.23
C VAL A 487 22.64 -14.80 13.39
N HIS A 488 23.72 -15.47 12.97
CA HIS A 488 25.12 -15.04 13.02
C HIS A 488 25.82 -14.97 11.65
N SER A 489 25.13 -15.12 10.51
CA SER A 489 25.81 -15.07 9.21
C SER A 489 26.13 -13.62 8.77
N GLY A 490 27.16 -13.02 9.36
CA GLY A 490 27.98 -11.99 8.72
C GLY A 490 27.27 -10.75 8.16
N GLN A 491 26.21 -10.27 8.80
CA GLN A 491 25.68 -8.93 8.47
C GLN A 491 26.72 -7.90 8.92
N THR A 492 27.44 -7.35 7.95
CA THR A 492 28.32 -6.19 8.14
C THR A 492 27.56 -4.91 7.85
N LEU A 493 28.03 -3.79 8.36
CA LEU A 493 27.46 -2.47 8.07
C LEU A 493 27.41 -2.15 6.57
N ARG A 494 28.30 -2.77 5.78
CA ARG A 494 28.33 -2.66 4.31
C ARG A 494 27.23 -3.47 3.61
N LYS A 495 26.85 -4.62 4.17
CA LYS A 495 25.77 -5.49 3.66
C LYS A 495 24.40 -5.20 4.29
N ARG A 496 24.31 -4.19 5.17
CA ARG A 496 23.05 -3.77 5.81
C ARG A 496 21.98 -3.54 4.75
N THR A 497 20.97 -4.40 4.75
CA THR A 497 19.76 -4.19 3.95
C THR A 497 19.16 -2.83 4.29
N LYS A 498 18.81 -2.05 3.26
CA LYS A 498 18.32 -0.67 3.40
C LYS A 498 17.33 -0.57 4.54
N SER A 499 17.58 0.38 5.43
CA SER A 499 16.75 0.69 6.58
C SER A 499 15.27 0.72 6.19
N ARG A 500 14.48 -0.17 6.78
CA ARG A 500 13.04 0.01 6.94
C ARG A 500 12.91 1.03 8.08
N THR A 501 12.56 2.27 7.75
CA THR A 501 12.41 3.33 8.74
C THR A 501 11.20 3.02 9.62
N ASP A 502 11.46 2.50 10.82
CA ASP A 502 10.49 2.24 11.89
C ASP A 502 10.41 3.41 12.91
N LEU A 503 11.17 4.49 12.67
CA LEU A 503 11.23 5.60 13.61
C LEU A 503 9.93 6.41 13.58
N LEU A 504 9.12 6.14 14.61
CA LEU A 504 8.02 6.92 15.16
C LEU A 504 6.77 6.99 14.28
N PHE A 505 5.87 6.02 14.50
CA PHE A 505 4.43 6.27 14.41
C PHE A 505 3.99 6.94 15.72
N THR A 506 4.17 8.25 15.80
CA THR A 506 3.35 9.11 16.68
C THR A 506 2.12 9.55 15.92
#